data_AF-A0A926V658-F1
#
_entry.id   AF-A0A926V658-F1
#
_cell.length_a   1.000
_cell.length_b   1.000
_cell.length_c   1.000
_cell.angle_alpha   90.00
_cell.angle_beta   90.00
_cell.angle_gamma   90.00
#
_symmetry.space_group_name_H-M   'P 1'
#
loop_
_entity.id
_entity.type
_entity.pdbx_description
1 polymer ?
#
loop_
_entity_poly.entity_id
_entity_poly.type
_entity_poly.pdbx_seq_one_letter_code
_entity_poly.pdbx_strand_id
1 'polypeptide(L)' 'MAKKKYIVALTEQERETLEKLTTTGKTSAYKMNHARILLKADINQGEGGWTDEAI' A
#
# COMPACT_ATOMS: atom_id res chain seq x y z
N MET A 1 4.66 -21.16 -8.39
CA MET A 1 4.39 -19.78 -7.91
C MET A 1 4.63 -18.83 -9.07
N ALA A 2 3.58 -18.22 -9.63
CA ALA A 2 3.75 -17.21 -10.67
C ALA A 2 4.50 -16.02 -10.06
N LYS A 3 5.56 -15.55 -10.74
CA LYS A 3 6.33 -14.39 -10.28
C LYS A 3 5.40 -13.18 -10.30
N LYS A 4 5.21 -12.50 -9.16
CA LYS A 4 4.39 -11.28 -9.12
C LYS A 4 4.93 -10.27 -10.13
N LYS A 5 4.03 -9.70 -10.93
CA LYS A 5 4.37 -8.69 -11.95
C LYS A 5 4.76 -7.35 -11.32
N TYR A 6 4.18 -7.03 -10.16
CA TYR A 6 4.43 -5.80 -9.43
C TYR A 6 4.83 -6.13 -7.99
N ILE A 7 5.98 -5.61 -7.58
CA ILE A 7 6.50 -5.66 -6.22
C ILE A 7 6.39 -4.24 -5.68
N VAL A 8 5.62 -4.07 -4.61
CA VAL A 8 5.45 -2.76 -3.96
C VAL A 8 6.53 -2.66 -2.89
N ALA A 9 7.49 -1.76 -3.07
CA ALA A 9 8.54 -1.45 -2.12
C ALA A 9 8.52 0.06 -1.89
N LEU A 10 7.84 0.51 -0.84
CA LEU A 10 7.68 1.93 -0.57
C LEU A 10 8.88 2.47 0.18
N THR A 11 9.29 3.69 -0.17
CA THR A 11 10.17 4.51 0.66
C THR A 11 9.40 5.10 1.85
N GLU A 12 10.11 5.57 2.86
CA GLU A 12 9.50 6.20 4.04
C GLU A 12 8.61 7.40 3.64
N GLN A 13 9.08 8.21 2.70
CA GLN A 13 8.34 9.38 2.22
C GLN A 13 7.05 9.00 1.49
N GLU A 14 7.09 7.94 0.68
CA GLU A 14 5.91 7.41 -0.01
C GLU A 14 4.90 6.81 0.97
N ARG A 15 5.39 6.06 1.97
CA ARG A 15 4.56 5.50 3.04
C ARG A 15 3.84 6.60 3.80
N GLU A 16 4.56 7.62 4.29
CA GLU A 16 3.95 8.75 4.99
C GLU A 16 2.89 9.47 4.14
N THR A 17 3.16 9.62 2.85
CA THR A 17 2.24 10.29 1.91
C THR A 17 0.95 9.47 1.76
N LEU A 18 1.07 8.15 1.62
CA LEU A 18 -0.08 7.26 1.50
C LEU A 18 -0.87 7.20 2.82
N GLU A 19 -0.20 7.15 3.98
CA GLU A 19 -0.84 7.20 5.29
C GLU A 19 -1.64 8.50 5.48
N LYS A 20 -1.05 9.66 5.15
CA LYS A 20 -1.74 10.95 5.14
C LYS A 20 -2.95 10.94 4.20
N LEU A 21 -2.85 10.26 3.05
CA LEU A 21 -3.94 10.15 2.09
C LEU A 21 -5.09 9.29 2.61
N THR A 22 -4.82 8.28 3.45
CA THR A 22 -5.87 7.46 4.09
C THR A 22 -6.60 8.15 5.24
N THR A 23 -5.95 9.13 5.89
CA THR A 23 -6.50 9.87 7.05
C THR A 23 -7.16 11.19 6.65
N THR A 24 -6.75 11.78 5.53
CA THR A 24 -7.31 13.04 5.04
C THR A 24 -8.63 12.77 4.31
N GLY A 25 -9.75 12.87 5.03
CA GLY A 25 -11.12 12.59 4.54
C GLY A 25 -11.65 13.46 3.40
N LYS A 26 -10.80 14.28 2.75
CA LYS A 26 -11.13 15.11 1.58
C LYS A 26 -10.80 14.43 0.23
N THR A 27 -10.31 13.18 0.24
CA THR A 27 -9.89 12.46 -0.96
C THR A 27 -10.97 11.50 -1.45
N SER A 28 -11.06 11.24 -2.76
CA SER A 28 -12.00 10.25 -3.30
C SER A 28 -11.78 8.85 -2.70
N ALA A 29 -12.88 8.14 -2.43
CA ALA A 29 -12.84 6.80 -1.84
C ALA A 29 -11.95 5.82 -2.60
N TYR A 30 -11.93 5.92 -3.93
CA TYR A 30 -11.05 5.12 -4.78
C TYR A 30 -9.56 5.33 -4.46
N LYS A 31 -9.11 6.58 -4.33
CA LYS A 31 -7.71 6.89 -4.01
C LYS A 31 -7.33 6.43 -2.61
N MET A 32 -8.25 6.57 -1.64
CA MET A 32 -8.03 6.05 -0.28
C MET A 32 -7.88 4.53 -0.27
N ASN A 33 -8.71 3.80 -1.03
CA ASN A 33 -8.61 2.35 -1.15
C ASN A 33 -7.31 1.94 -1.83
N HIS A 34 -6.91 2.63 -2.90
CA HIS A 34 -5.63 2.38 -3.55
C HIS A 34 -4.44 2.59 -2.59
N ALA A 35 -4.46 3.66 -1.79
CA ALA A 35 -3.42 3.90 -0.80
C ALA A 35 -3.35 2.80 0.27
N ARG A 36 -4.50 2.31 0.75
CA ARG A 36 -4.55 1.20 1.70
C ARG A 36 -3.99 -0.10 1.11
N ILE A 37 -4.32 -0.40 -0.15
CA ILE A 37 -3.80 -1.57 -0.86
C ILE A 37 -2.28 -1.50 -0.98
N LEU A 38 -1.74 -0.34 -1.38
CA LEU A 38 -0.30 -0.14 -1.51
C LEU A 38 0.43 -0.26 -0.17
N LEU A 39 -0.14 0.31 0.90
CA LEU A 39 0.42 0.19 2.25
C LEU A 39 0.45 -1.26 2.71
N LYS A 40 -0.64 -2.03 2.53
CA LYS A 40 -0.69 -3.46 2.89
C LYS A 40 0.26 -4.31 2.04
N ALA A 41 0.42 -3.98 0.76
CA ALA A 41 1.26 -4.73 -0.18
C ALA A 41 2.76 -4.44 -0.03
N ASP A 42 3.14 -3.42 0.75
CA ASP A 42 4.52 -2.97 0.86
C ASP A 42 5.43 -4.05 1.49
N ILE A 43 6.44 -4.50 0.75
CA ILE A 43 7.37 -5.53 1.22
C ILE A 43 8.35 -5.01 2.28
N ASN A 44 8.49 -3.69 2.40
CA ASN A 44 9.37 -3.06 3.40
C ASN A 44 8.72 -2.98 4.78
N GLN A 45 7.52 -3.54 4.96
CA GLN A 45 6.90 -3.70 6.28
C GLN A 45 7.65 -4.76 7.09
N GLY A 46 7.68 -4.62 8.43
CA GLY A 46 8.42 -5.53 9.31
C GLY A 46 7.99 -6.99 9.22
N GLU A 47 6.74 -7.25 8.83
CA GLU A 47 6.20 -8.60 8.61
C GLU A 47 6.20 -9.04 7.13
N GLY A 48 6.70 -8.19 6.24
CA GLY A 48 6.58 -8.35 4.79
C GLY A 48 5.22 -7.91 4.25
N GLY A 49 5.15 -7.76 2.92
CA GLY A 49 3.95 -7.31 2.22
C GLY A 49 2.92 -8.42 2.09
N TRP A 50 1.63 -8.05 2.14
CA TRP A 50 0.53 -9.00 2.02
C TRP A 50 0.45 -9.60 0.60
N THR A 51 -0.03 -10.84 0.52
CA THR A 51 -0.33 -11.47 -0.77
C THR A 51 -1.61 -10.89 -1.37
N ASP A 52 -1.79 -11.04 -2.69
CA ASP A 52 -2.98 -10.49 -3.35
C ASP A 52 -4.28 -11.14 -2.82
N GLU A 53 -4.17 -12.37 -2.30
CA GLU A 53 -5.27 -13.13 -1.67
C GLU A 53 -5.63 -12.61 -0.27
N ALA A 54 -4.73 -11.88 0.40
CA ALA A 54 -4.89 -11.42 1.77
C ALA A 54 -5.33 -9.94 1.88
N ILE A 55 -5.25 -9.16 0.80
CA ILE A 55 -5.49 -7.70 0.76
C ILE A 55 -6.98 -7.35 0.76
#